data_AF-A0A183NBK5-F1
#
_entry.id   AF-A0A183NBK5-F1
#
_cell.length_a   1.000
_cell.length_b   1.000
_cell.length_c   1.000
_cell.angle_alpha   90.00
_cell.angle_beta   90.00
_cell.angle_gamma   90.00
#
_symmetry.space_group_name_H-M   'P 1'
#
loop_
_entity.id
_entity.type
_entity.pdbx_description
1 polymer ?
#
loop_
_entity_poly.entity_id
_entity_poly.type
_entity_poly.pdbx_seq_one_letter_code
_entity_poly.pdbx_strand_id
1 'polypeptide(L)' 'MRRYNLEVLGISETHWTQVGQQRLTSGELLLYSGHEEEHAPHTQGVALMLSKQAQNALTGWESHGQRIIITVDFNEEIFI' A
#
# COMPACT_ATOMS: atom_id res chain seq x y z
N MET A 1 -8.27 -10.01 2.06
CA MET A 1 -8.08 -10.23 0.61
C MET A 1 -8.87 -11.47 0.14
N ARG A 2 -8.42 -12.70 0.43
CA ARG A 2 -9.00 -13.94 -0.11
C ARG A 2 -10.49 -14.18 0.15
N ARG A 3 -11.01 -13.89 1.35
CA ARG A 3 -12.44 -14.10 1.67
C ARG A 3 -13.39 -13.26 0.81
N TYR A 4 -12.96 -12.06 0.43
CA TYR A 4 -13.77 -11.10 -0.33
C TYR A 4 -13.28 -10.97 -1.79
N ASN A 5 -12.35 -11.82 -2.21
CA ASN A 5 -11.71 -11.78 -3.52
C ASN A 5 -11.22 -10.37 -3.91
N LEU A 6 -10.59 -9.66 -2.97
CA LEU A 6 -10.06 -8.31 -3.20
C LEU A 6 -8.69 -8.36 -3.83
N GLU A 7 -8.51 -7.55 -4.89
CA GLU A 7 -7.24 -7.36 -5.58
C GLU A 7 -6.38 -6.25 -4.93
N VAL A 8 -7.04 -5.19 -4.44
CA VAL A 8 -6.43 -4.05 -3.78
C VAL A 8 -7.22 -3.73 -2.51
N LEU A 9 -6.52 -3.45 -1.42
CA LEU A 9 -7.11 -2.99 -0.16
C LEU A 9 -6.32 -1.79 0.37
N GLY A 10 -7.01 -0.67 0.56
CA GLY A 10 -6.48 0.50 1.27
C GLY A 10 -6.70 0.41 2.77
N ILE A 11 -5.68 0.76 3.54
CA ILE A 11 -5.69 0.83 5.00
C ILE A 11 -5.22 2.24 5.39
N SER A 12 -6.03 2.96 6.15
CA SER A 12 -5.71 4.28 6.70
C SER A 12 -5.32 4.18 8.16
N GLU A 13 -4.62 5.20 8.66
CA GLU A 13 -4.21 5.34 10.07
C GLU A 13 -3.35 4.17 10.58
N THR A 14 -2.43 3.68 9.76
CA THR A 14 -1.46 2.67 10.18
C THR A 14 -0.36 3.32 11.02
N HIS A 15 0.13 2.66 12.08
CA HIS A 15 1.25 3.15 12.89
C HIS A 15 2.63 2.97 12.21
N TRP A 16 2.69 2.87 10.88
CA TRP A 16 3.95 2.86 10.16
C TRP A 16 4.58 4.25 10.23
N THR A 17 5.90 4.30 10.43
CA THR A 17 6.66 5.55 10.57
C THR A 17 7.50 5.87 9.34
N GLN A 18 7.56 4.99 8.35
CA GLN A 18 8.44 5.11 7.19
C GLN A 18 7.71 4.80 5.88
N VAL A 19 8.37 5.10 4.76
CA VAL A 19 7.97 4.63 3.44
C VAL A 19 8.66 3.32 3.14
N GLY A 20 7.90 2.32 2.69
CA GLY A 20 8.48 1.04 2.34
C GLY A 20 7.52 0.08 1.68
N GLN A 21 8.06 -1.10 1.39
CA GLN A 21 7.31 -2.23 0.89
C GLN A 21 7.64 -3.49 1.68
N GLN A 22 6.66 -4.35 1.91
CA GLN A 22 6.84 -5.63 2.58
C GLN A 22 6.00 -6.71 1.91
N ARG A 23 6.57 -7.90 1.75
CA ARG A 23 5.83 -9.08 1.29
C ARG A 23 5.31 -9.85 2.50
N LEU A 24 3.99 -10.07 2.54
CA LEU A 24 3.36 -10.87 3.59
C LEU A 24 3.58 -12.36 3.33
N THR A 25 3.54 -13.17 4.39
CA THR A 25 3.66 -14.64 4.28
C THR A 25 2.54 -15.26 3.45
N SER A 26 1.39 -14.60 3.37
CA SER A 26 0.26 -14.99 2.53
C SER A 26 0.45 -14.65 1.03
N GLY A 27 1.51 -13.91 0.67
CA GLY A 27 1.93 -13.62 -0.69
C GLY A 27 1.48 -12.27 -1.25
N GLU A 28 0.72 -11.50 -0.48
CA GLU A 28 0.35 -10.13 -0.80
C GLU A 28 1.52 -9.15 -0.58
N LEU A 29 1.57 -8.08 -1.38
CA LEU A 29 2.53 -6.99 -1.26
C LEU A 29 1.88 -5.85 -0.50
N LEU A 30 2.52 -5.40 0.57
CA LEU A 30 2.12 -4.23 1.33
C LEU A 30 3.02 -3.07 0.93
N LEU A 31 2.45 -2.01 0.38
CA LEU A 31 3.09 -0.72 0.17
C LEU A 31 2.64 0.18 1.31
N TYR A 32 3.53 0.86 2.00
CA TYR A 32 3.16 1.73 3.10
C TYR A 32 3.95 3.02 3.09
N SER A 33 3.31 4.06 3.60
CA SER A 33 3.90 5.36 3.87
C SER A 33 3.45 5.79 5.25
N GLY A 34 4.38 6.39 5.99
CA GLY A 34 4.21 6.76 7.39
C GLY A 34 5.08 7.95 7.71
N HIS A 35 4.67 8.72 8.72
CA HIS A 35 5.41 9.89 9.16
C HIS A 35 6.36 9.51 10.31
N GLU A 36 7.62 9.96 10.24
CA GLU A 36 8.68 9.58 11.19
C GLU A 36 8.59 10.31 12.54
N GLU A 37 7.68 11.28 12.73
CA GLU A 37 7.63 12.03 13.99
C GLU A 37 7.24 11.14 15.19
N GLU A 38 8.24 10.83 16.00
CA GLU A 38 8.20 10.09 17.28
C GLU A 38 7.15 10.61 18.28
N HIS A 39 6.66 11.85 18.09
CA HIS A 39 5.69 12.51 18.97
C HIS A 39 4.46 13.06 18.25
N ALA A 40 4.32 12.84 16.94
CA ALA A 40 3.09 13.17 16.24
C ALA A 40 2.02 12.13 16.57
N PRO A 41 0.73 12.52 16.66
CA PRO A 41 -0.35 11.53 16.77
C PRO A 41 -0.22 10.55 15.59
N HIS A 42 -0.03 9.26 15.86
CA HIS A 42 0.22 8.15 14.91
C HIS A 42 -0.96 7.85 13.96
N THR A 43 -1.50 8.90 13.36
CA THR A 43 -2.76 8.98 12.61
C THR A 43 -2.51 9.06 11.11
N GLN A 44 -1.24 9.05 10.67
CA GLN A 44 -0.86 9.48 9.33
C GLN A 44 -0.29 8.38 8.43
N GLY A 45 -0.21 7.12 8.89
CA GLY A 45 0.23 6.06 7.99
C GLY A 45 -0.90 5.59 7.07
N VAL A 46 -0.56 5.30 5.81
CA VAL A 46 -1.43 4.55 4.89
C VAL A 46 -0.66 3.37 4.35
N ALA A 47 -1.39 2.28 4.17
CA ALA A 47 -0.90 1.13 3.45
C ALA A 47 -1.86 0.68 2.36
N LEU A 48 -1.31 0.21 1.26
CA LEU A 48 -2.00 -0.54 0.21
C LEU A 48 -1.54 -1.98 0.26
N MET A 49 -2.50 -2.90 0.31
CA MET A 49 -2.25 -4.33 0.20
C MET A 49 -2.70 -4.81 -1.18
N LEU A 50 -1.79 -5.43 -1.91
CA LEU A 50 -1.97 -5.89 -3.29
C LEU A 50 -1.92 -7.42 -3.34
N SER A 51 -2.91 -8.01 -4.02
CA SER A 51 -2.90 -9.44 -4.33
C SER A 51 -1.71 -9.80 -5.22
N LYS A 52 -1.49 -11.10 -5.47
CA LYS A 52 -0.48 -11.52 -6.45
C LYS A 52 -0.80 -11.06 -7.87
N GLN A 53 -2.08 -10.94 -8.23
CA GLN A 53 -2.49 -10.51 -9.56
C GLN A 53 -2.31 -8.99 -9.72
N ALA A 54 -2.73 -8.20 -8.74
CA ALA A 54 -2.46 -6.76 -8.72
C ALA A 54 -0.96 -6.43 -8.69
N GLN A 55 -0.14 -7.24 -8.00
CA GLN A 55 1.33 -7.13 -8.03
C GLN A 55 1.90 -7.28 -9.44
N ASN A 56 1.38 -8.22 -10.24
CA ASN A 56 1.87 -8.45 -11.59
C ASN A 56 1.50 -7.31 -12.56
N ALA A 57 0.40 -6.61 -12.28
CA ALA A 57 0.03 -5.41 -13.03
C ALA A 57 0.76 -4.15 -12.55
N LEU A 58 1.29 -4.13 -11.33
CA LEU A 58 1.92 -2.94 -10.76
C LEU A 58 3.20 -2.60 -11.54
N THR A 59 3.18 -1.49 -12.27
CA THR A 59 4.32 -1.00 -13.05
C THR A 59 5.19 -0.02 -12.27
N GLY A 60 4.62 0.63 -11.26
CA GLY A 60 5.32 1.59 -10.41
C GLY A 60 4.44 2.08 -9.27
N TRP A 61 5.07 2.60 -8.22
CA TRP A 61 4.38 3.34 -7.18
C TRP A 61 5.29 4.44 -6.62
N GLU A 62 4.69 5.53 -6.18
CA GLU A 62 5.38 6.66 -5.57
C GLU A 62 4.62 7.12 -4.33
N SER A 63 5.37 7.44 -3.27
CA SER A 63 4.84 8.09 -2.08
C SER A 63 5.10 9.59 -2.15
N HIS A 64 4.04 10.39 -2.14
CA HIS A 64 4.18 11.84 -1.98
C HIS A 64 4.21 12.19 -0.48
N GLY A 65 5.27 12.87 -0.04
CA GLY A 65 5.51 13.22 1.37
C GLY A 65 4.42 14.11 2.00
N GLN A 66 4.43 14.24 3.34
CA GLN A 66 3.47 14.95 4.24
C GLN A 66 1.97 14.67 4.09
N ARG A 67 1.49 14.31 2.89
CA ARG A 67 0.16 13.82 2.58
C ARG A 67 0.31 12.55 1.76
N ILE A 68 0.60 11.46 2.46
CA ILE A 68 -0.12 10.18 2.45
C ILE A 68 -0.87 9.83 1.14
N ILE A 69 -0.25 10.04 -0.03
CA ILE A 69 -0.81 9.68 -1.34
C ILE A 69 0.17 8.67 -1.92
N ILE A 70 -0.28 7.43 -2.01
CA ILE A 70 0.41 6.38 -2.77
C ILE A 70 -0.26 6.37 -4.15
N THR A 71 0.48 6.83 -5.16
CA THR A 71 0.07 6.64 -6.55
C THR A 71 0.51 5.24 -6.97
N VAL A 72 -0.39 4.46 -7.55
CA VAL A 72 -0.11 3.14 -8.10
C VAL A 72 -0.47 3.13 -9.58
N ASP A 73 0.48 2.72 -10.40
CA ASP A 73 0.27 2.54 -11.83
C ASP A 73 0.12 1.05 -12.14
N PHE A 74 -0.93 0.72 -12.87
CA PHE A 74 -1.22 -0.64 -13.28
C PHE A 74 -1.22 -0.77 -14.81
N ASN A 75 -0.74 -1.91 -15.32
CA ASN A 75 -0.98 -2.29 -16.70
C ASN A 75 -2.47 -2.59 -16.92
N GLU A 76 -3.05 -2.06 -18.00
CA GLU A 76 -4.49 -2.08 -18.31
C GLU A 76 -5.06 -3.50 -18.48
N GLU A 77 -4.21 -4.51 -18.69
CA GLU A 77 -4.62 -5.90 -18.96
C GLU A 77 -5.25 -6.63 -17.76
N ILE A 78 -5.21 -6.07 -16.54
CA ILE A 78 -5.60 -6.81 -15.32
C ILE A 78 -6.95 -6.33 -14.72
N PHE A 79 -7.50 -5.21 -15.17
CA PHE A 79 -8.76 -4.64 -14.62
C PHE A 79 -9.99 -4.74 -15.55
N ILE A 80 -9.87 -5.44 -16.68
CA ILE A 80 -10.96 -5.76 -17.64
C ILE A 80 -11.21 -7.26 -17.74
#